data_AF-A0A5E7XYX0-F1
#
_entry.id   AF-A0A5E7XYX0-F1
#
_cell.length_a   1.000
_cell.length_b   1.000
_cell.length_c   1.000
_cell.angle_alpha   90.00
_cell.angle_beta   90.00
_cell.angle_gamma   90.00
#
_symmetry.space_group_name_H-M   'P 1'
#
loop_
_entity.id
_entity.type
_entity.pdbx_description
1 polymer ?
#
loop_
_entity_poly.entity_id
_entity_poly.type
_entity_poly.pdbx_seq_one_letter_code
_entity_poly.pdbx_strand_id
1 'polypeptide(L)'
;MRNCSKALLAAALLCGAMPVMAQEREQSSVPQLAVMGTIPLVWGEAAGIEDILSGAAEPHWARSLIEQRAQLAPLDYLSADALAPHTMLLLAQPRGLTGEENVALDSWVRAGGRLLLFADPMMTGESRFGLGDRRRPQDTVLLSPILNHWGLQLRFDDSQAEGVRHSGFDGTQVPVNLAGEFAATGDGCTLEHHAVIARCTLGEGEVLAIADSAMLDFHGPIEGAPEALFALAAAIFPGFGDSAGNGPPIPHFVGESQSDTDGVSPSTMDEVTITGGIPPP
;
A
#
# COMPACT_ATOMS: atom_id res chain seq x y z
N MET A 1 57.95 -48.00 50.74
CA MET A 1 57.52 -47.27 51.95
C MET A 1 57.94 -45.82 51.80
N ARG A 2 56.98 -44.89 51.97
CA ARG A 2 57.08 -43.57 52.66
C ARG A 2 58.45 -42.85 52.62
N ASN A 3 58.60 -41.56 52.38
CA ASN A 3 57.77 -40.38 52.10
C ASN A 3 58.75 -39.17 52.24
N CYS A 4 58.45 -38.04 51.59
CA CYS A 4 58.64 -36.66 52.11
C CYS A 4 60.08 -36.14 52.33
N SER A 5 60.48 -34.89 52.02
CA SER A 5 59.86 -33.63 51.56
C SER A 5 61.04 -32.67 51.29
N LYS A 6 60.99 -31.69 50.39
CA LYS A 6 60.60 -30.27 50.60
C LYS A 6 60.85 -29.57 49.24
N ALA A 7 59.84 -29.06 48.53
CA ALA A 7 59.31 -27.69 48.60
C ALA A 7 60.31 -26.58 48.24
N LEU A 8 60.11 -25.86 47.11
CA LEU A 8 60.10 -24.39 47.07
C LEU A 8 59.61 -23.82 45.72
N LEU A 9 58.53 -23.04 45.82
CA LEU A 9 58.04 -21.88 45.05
C LEU A 9 58.33 -21.72 43.55
N ALA A 10 57.23 -21.58 42.78
CA ALA A 10 57.04 -20.45 41.86
C ALA A 10 55.53 -20.15 41.72
N ALA A 11 55.13 -18.95 42.10
CA ALA A 11 53.77 -18.45 42.00
C ALA A 11 53.46 -18.04 40.54
N ALA A 12 52.40 -18.63 39.96
CA ALA A 12 51.85 -18.20 38.69
C ALA A 12 50.49 -17.54 38.93
N LEU A 13 50.41 -16.24 38.63
CA LEU A 13 49.15 -15.51 38.53
C LEU A 13 48.33 -16.11 37.38
N LEU A 14 47.18 -16.72 37.70
CA LEU A 14 46.10 -16.92 36.73
C LEU A 14 45.09 -15.77 36.88
N CYS A 15 45.26 -14.72 36.08
CA CYS A 15 44.13 -13.86 35.75
C CYS A 15 43.24 -14.62 34.77
N GLY A 16 42.08 -15.06 35.23
CA GLY A 16 41.04 -15.66 34.39
C GLY A 16 40.49 -14.62 33.42
N ALA A 17 40.89 -14.71 32.16
CA ALA A 17 40.18 -14.05 31.06
C ALA A 17 38.91 -14.84 30.79
N MET A 18 37.77 -14.36 31.30
CA MET A 18 36.48 -14.80 30.81
C MET A 18 36.21 -14.10 29.47
N PRO A 19 36.00 -14.83 28.37
CA PRO A 19 35.56 -14.20 27.14
C PRO A 19 34.14 -13.69 27.37
N VAL A 20 34.00 -12.36 27.41
CA VAL A 20 32.71 -11.70 27.24
C VAL A 20 32.22 -12.10 25.86
N MET A 21 31.20 -12.97 25.81
CA MET A 21 30.44 -13.20 24.60
C MET A 21 29.80 -11.87 24.23
N ALA A 22 30.36 -11.21 23.21
CA ALA A 22 29.71 -10.10 22.55
C ALA A 22 28.44 -10.69 21.92
N GLN A 23 27.31 -10.48 22.59
CA GLN A 23 26.01 -10.67 21.99
C GLN A 23 25.93 -9.62 20.88
N GLU A 24 26.18 -10.04 19.64
CA GLU A 24 25.77 -9.28 18.46
C GLU A 24 24.29 -8.98 18.68
N ARG A 25 23.99 -7.75 19.10
CA ARG A 25 22.64 -7.22 18.93
C ARG A 25 22.45 -7.31 17.44
N GLU A 26 21.58 -8.23 17.00
CA GLU A 26 20.95 -8.10 15.69
C GLU A 26 20.54 -6.64 15.60
N GLN A 27 21.24 -5.90 14.74
CA GLN A 27 20.84 -4.57 14.39
C GLN A 27 19.43 -4.79 13.84
N SER A 28 18.40 -4.46 14.63
CA SER A 28 17.02 -4.59 14.20
C SER A 28 16.86 -3.62 13.05
N SER A 29 17.15 -4.09 11.84
CA SER A 29 17.02 -3.31 10.63
C SER A 29 15.53 -3.09 10.44
N VAL A 30 15.16 -1.84 10.22
CA VAL A 30 13.79 -1.51 9.84
C VAL A 30 13.46 -2.35 8.59
N PRO A 31 12.37 -3.15 8.60
CA PRO A 31 12.00 -3.96 7.44
C PRO A 31 11.90 -3.09 6.18
N GLN A 32 12.34 -3.60 5.04
CA GLN A 32 12.17 -2.93 3.75
C GLN A 32 10.90 -3.45 3.08
N LEU A 33 10.03 -2.55 2.63
CA LEU A 33 8.90 -2.87 1.76
C LEU A 33 9.19 -2.36 0.36
N ALA A 34 9.40 -3.28 -0.59
CA ALA A 34 9.48 -2.91 -1.99
C ALA A 34 8.10 -2.40 -2.48
N VAL A 35 8.09 -1.34 -3.28
CA VAL A 35 6.84 -0.79 -3.82
C VAL A 35 7.00 -0.50 -5.30
N MET A 36 6.04 -0.95 -6.11
CA MET A 36 5.89 -0.54 -7.50
C MET A 36 4.41 -0.22 -7.74
N GLY A 37 4.13 0.81 -8.53
CA GLY A 37 2.75 1.15 -8.84
C GLY A 37 2.65 2.35 -9.75
N THR A 38 1.49 2.51 -10.38
CA THR A 38 1.16 3.77 -11.06
C THR A 38 0.54 4.77 -10.08
N ILE A 39 0.12 4.32 -8.90
CA ILE A 39 -0.25 5.17 -7.78
C ILE A 39 1.02 5.70 -7.11
N PRO A 40 1.31 7.02 -7.13
CA PRO A 40 2.53 7.58 -6.54
C PRO A 40 2.54 7.61 -5.00
N LEU A 41 2.62 6.42 -4.38
CA LEU A 41 2.74 6.28 -2.93
C LEU A 41 3.99 6.97 -2.36
N VAL A 42 5.12 6.92 -3.08
CA VAL A 42 6.41 7.43 -2.54
C VAL A 42 6.54 8.94 -2.71
N TRP A 43 6.22 9.47 -3.88
CA TRP A 43 6.53 10.87 -4.24
C TRP A 43 5.29 11.77 -4.33
N GLY A 44 4.08 11.23 -4.09
CA GLY A 44 2.82 11.92 -4.32
C GLY A 44 2.62 12.29 -5.79
N GLU A 45 1.51 12.97 -6.11
CA GLU A 45 1.44 13.65 -7.39
C GLU A 45 2.45 14.82 -7.35
N ALA A 46 3.69 14.60 -7.80
CA ALA A 46 4.67 15.66 -8.05
C ALA A 46 4.74 15.93 -9.55
N ALA A 47 4.67 17.19 -10.00
CA ALA A 47 4.70 17.51 -11.43
C ALA A 47 6.15 17.58 -11.96
N GLY A 48 7.14 17.34 -11.11
CA GLY A 48 8.54 17.25 -11.52
C GLY A 48 9.47 17.16 -10.32
N ILE A 49 10.77 17.03 -10.61
CA ILE A 49 11.83 17.04 -9.59
C ILE A 49 11.84 18.37 -8.82
N GLU A 50 11.45 19.47 -9.45
CA GLU A 50 11.35 20.79 -8.82
C GLU A 50 10.30 20.83 -7.69
N ASP A 51 9.15 20.19 -7.87
CA ASP A 51 8.11 20.07 -6.84
C ASP A 51 8.57 19.20 -5.66
N ILE A 52 9.33 18.13 -5.95
CA ILE A 52 9.92 17.25 -4.93
C ILE A 52 11.00 18.01 -4.14
N LEU A 53 11.89 18.72 -4.83
CA LEU A 53 12.99 19.47 -4.20
C LEU A 53 12.52 20.69 -3.41
N SER A 54 11.41 21.31 -3.83
CA SER A 54 10.79 22.41 -3.11
C SER A 54 9.93 21.95 -1.92
N GLY A 55 9.67 20.64 -1.79
CA GLY A 55 8.78 20.08 -0.78
C GLY A 55 7.31 20.46 -0.99
N ALA A 56 6.95 20.89 -2.20
CA ALA A 56 5.60 21.34 -2.54
C ALA A 56 4.64 20.18 -2.85
N ALA A 57 5.15 18.97 -3.09
CA ALA A 57 4.33 17.78 -3.25
C ALA A 57 4.02 17.15 -1.88
N GLU A 58 2.74 17.12 -1.50
CA GLU A 58 2.33 16.39 -0.30
C GLU A 58 2.53 14.88 -0.51
N PRO A 59 3.17 14.18 0.44
CA PRO A 59 3.32 12.74 0.35
C PRO A 59 1.95 12.07 0.48
N HIS A 60 1.77 10.97 -0.23
CA HIS A 60 0.55 10.17 -0.14
C HIS A 60 0.31 9.71 1.30
N TRP A 61 -0.93 9.82 1.82
CA TRP A 61 -1.26 9.48 3.21
C TRP A 61 -0.80 8.06 3.62
N ALA A 62 -0.93 7.10 2.70
CA ALA A 62 -0.51 5.71 2.91
C ALA A 62 1.00 5.56 3.18
N ARG A 63 1.83 6.46 2.65
CA ARG A 63 3.28 6.47 2.93
C ARG A 63 3.54 6.65 4.41
N SER A 64 2.92 7.66 5.02
CA SER A 64 3.07 7.93 6.45
C SER A 64 2.55 6.79 7.32
N LEU A 65 1.58 6.02 6.85
CA LEU A 65 1.10 4.83 7.55
C LEU A 65 2.11 3.68 7.47
N ILE A 66 2.61 3.39 6.26
CA ILE A 66 3.55 2.28 6.03
C ILE A 66 4.91 2.55 6.69
N GLU A 67 5.41 3.79 6.63
CA GLU A 67 6.71 4.18 7.21
C GLU A 67 6.77 4.05 8.73
N GLN A 68 5.63 3.85 9.41
CA GLN A 68 5.60 3.49 10.83
C GLN A 68 6.10 2.05 11.13
N ARG A 69 6.23 1.20 10.10
CA ARG A 69 6.57 -0.22 10.24
C ARG A 69 7.67 -0.68 9.29
N ALA A 70 7.79 -0.07 8.12
CA ALA A 70 8.78 -0.45 7.12
C ALA A 70 9.33 0.76 6.37
N GLN A 71 10.57 0.70 5.92
CA GLN A 71 11.13 1.66 4.99
C GLN A 71 10.69 1.30 3.57
N LEU A 72 10.15 2.27 2.83
CA LEU A 72 9.75 2.09 1.44
C LEU A 72 10.98 2.03 0.52
N ALA A 73 11.01 1.03 -0.35
CA ALA A 73 12.01 0.85 -1.40
C ALA A 73 11.31 0.87 -2.78
N PRO A 74 11.25 2.02 -3.48
CA PRO A 74 10.60 2.11 -4.78
C PRO A 74 11.33 1.27 -5.85
N LEU A 75 10.56 0.54 -6.66
CA LEU A 75 11.03 -0.22 -7.81
C LEU A 75 10.32 0.23 -9.09
N ASP A 76 11.09 0.42 -10.16
CA ASP A 76 10.57 0.75 -11.49
C ASP A 76 10.44 -0.48 -12.41
N TYR A 77 11.14 -1.57 -12.07
CA TYR A 77 11.23 -2.81 -12.85
C TYR A 77 11.37 -4.05 -11.95
N LEU A 78 10.60 -5.10 -12.23
CA LEU A 78 10.64 -6.36 -11.46
C LEU A 78 11.61 -7.36 -12.08
N SER A 79 12.92 -7.13 -11.97
CA SER A 79 13.92 -8.17 -12.30
C SER A 79 14.22 -9.06 -11.11
N ALA A 80 14.83 -10.23 -11.36
CA ALA A 80 15.29 -11.12 -10.28
C ALA A 80 16.27 -10.40 -9.33
N ASP A 81 17.21 -9.62 -9.88
CA ASP A 81 18.18 -8.86 -9.08
C ASP A 81 17.51 -7.75 -8.25
N ALA A 82 16.50 -7.07 -8.81
CA ALA A 82 15.77 -6.03 -8.10
C ALA A 82 14.92 -6.61 -6.95
N LEU A 83 14.37 -7.81 -7.12
CA LEU A 83 13.51 -8.48 -6.14
C LEU A 83 14.30 -9.25 -5.07
N ALA A 84 15.49 -9.78 -5.39
CA ALA A 84 16.32 -10.59 -4.51
C ALA A 84 16.57 -10.02 -3.09
N PRO A 85 16.80 -8.70 -2.89
CA PRO A 85 17.02 -8.17 -1.55
C PRO A 85 15.75 -7.98 -0.72
N HIS A 86 14.57 -8.22 -1.29
CA HIS A 86 13.27 -7.93 -0.67
C HIS A 86 12.48 -9.21 -0.39
N THR A 87 11.78 -9.23 0.74
CA THR A 87 10.86 -10.30 1.13
C THR A 87 9.39 -9.88 1.05
N MET A 88 9.13 -8.58 0.96
CA MET A 88 7.81 -7.97 0.93
C MET A 88 7.71 -7.01 -0.25
N LEU A 89 6.61 -7.11 -1.00
CA LEU A 89 6.31 -6.27 -2.15
C LEU A 89 4.86 -5.79 -2.08
N LEU A 90 4.66 -4.48 -2.28
CA LEU A 90 3.35 -3.88 -2.50
C LEU A 90 3.27 -3.40 -3.95
N LEU A 91 2.29 -3.94 -4.69
CA LEU A 91 1.95 -3.48 -6.03
C LEU A 91 0.67 -2.65 -6.00
N ALA A 92 0.79 -1.34 -6.23
CA ALA A 92 -0.34 -0.40 -6.19
C ALA A 92 -0.74 0.02 -7.61
N GLN A 93 -1.73 -0.65 -8.19
CA GLN A 93 -2.16 -0.44 -9.57
C GLN A 93 -0.97 -0.44 -10.55
N PRO A 94 -0.22 -1.55 -10.63
CA PRO A 94 0.96 -1.58 -11.48
C PRO A 94 0.57 -1.48 -12.96
N ARG A 95 1.48 -0.93 -13.75
CA ARG A 95 1.42 -1.04 -15.20
C ARG A 95 1.43 -2.51 -15.64
N GLY A 96 1.08 -2.75 -16.90
CA GLY A 96 1.33 -4.04 -17.55
C GLY A 96 2.79 -4.49 -17.36
N LEU A 97 2.96 -5.74 -16.94
CA LEU A 97 4.27 -6.36 -16.72
C LEU A 97 4.78 -6.98 -18.01
N THR A 98 6.08 -6.84 -18.27
CA THR A 98 6.74 -7.56 -19.36
C THR A 98 6.80 -9.06 -19.09
N GLY A 99 7.10 -9.88 -20.12
CA GLY A 99 7.26 -11.32 -19.93
C GLY A 99 8.33 -11.70 -18.91
N GLU A 100 9.45 -10.96 -18.91
CA GLU A 100 10.53 -11.15 -17.92
C GLU A 100 10.04 -10.83 -16.50
N GLU A 101 9.34 -9.72 -16.31
CA GLU A 101 8.82 -9.32 -15.00
C GLU A 101 7.78 -10.29 -14.46
N ASN A 102 6.91 -10.83 -15.32
CA ASN A 102 5.94 -11.86 -14.92
C ASN A 102 6.68 -13.10 -14.38
N VAL A 103 7.75 -13.54 -15.06
CA VAL A 103 8.55 -14.71 -14.64
C VAL A 103 9.33 -14.43 -13.35
N ALA A 104 9.94 -13.25 -13.24
CA ALA A 104 10.69 -12.85 -12.06
C ALA A 104 9.78 -12.74 -10.83
N LEU A 105 8.61 -12.11 -10.98
CA LEU A 105 7.62 -11.99 -9.92
C LEU A 105 7.08 -13.36 -9.49
N ASP A 106 6.70 -14.23 -10.43
CA ASP A 106 6.25 -15.60 -10.11
C ASP A 106 7.32 -16.37 -9.35
N SER A 107 8.56 -16.35 -9.85
CA SER A 107 9.67 -17.06 -9.23
C SER A 107 9.96 -16.55 -7.82
N TRP A 108 9.93 -15.23 -7.63
CA TRP A 108 10.15 -14.60 -6.34
C TRP A 108 9.04 -14.93 -5.33
N VAL A 109 7.76 -14.86 -5.74
CA VAL A 109 6.65 -15.28 -4.87
C VAL A 109 6.84 -16.75 -4.51
N ARG A 110 7.04 -17.63 -5.48
CA ARG A 110 7.20 -19.08 -5.23
C ARG A 110 8.37 -19.42 -4.30
N ALA A 111 9.40 -18.58 -4.26
CA ALA A 111 10.56 -18.70 -3.38
C ALA A 111 10.36 -18.10 -1.97
N GLY A 112 9.13 -17.70 -1.61
CA GLY A 112 8.80 -17.19 -0.27
C GLY A 112 8.42 -15.71 -0.21
N GLY A 113 8.39 -15.00 -1.35
CA GLY A 113 7.95 -13.61 -1.40
C GLY A 113 6.51 -13.42 -0.91
N ARG A 114 6.27 -12.29 -0.25
CA ARG A 114 4.93 -11.87 0.22
C ARG A 114 4.47 -10.65 -0.58
N LEU A 115 3.37 -10.79 -1.32
CA LEU A 115 2.85 -9.75 -2.20
C LEU A 115 1.49 -9.24 -1.71
N LEU A 116 1.38 -7.93 -1.53
CA LEU A 116 0.11 -7.22 -1.46
C LEU A 116 -0.16 -6.53 -2.80
N LEU A 117 -1.24 -6.89 -3.48
CA LEU A 117 -1.59 -6.39 -4.81
C LEU A 117 -2.93 -5.63 -4.79
N PHE A 118 -2.93 -4.38 -5.21
CA PHE A 118 -4.13 -3.62 -5.55
C PHE A 118 -4.25 -3.57 -7.08
N ALA A 119 -5.32 -4.18 -7.61
CA ALA A 119 -5.53 -4.40 -9.02
C ALA A 119 -6.95 -3.94 -9.40
N ASP A 120 -7.05 -2.69 -9.83
CA ASP A 120 -8.29 -2.01 -10.12
C ASP A 120 -8.65 -2.10 -11.61
N PRO A 121 -9.77 -2.75 -11.97
CA PRO A 121 -10.22 -2.82 -13.35
C PRO A 121 -10.79 -1.51 -13.88
N MET A 122 -11.22 -0.60 -12.99
CA MET A 122 -11.89 0.66 -13.35
C MET A 122 -11.59 1.73 -12.30
N MET A 123 -10.41 2.35 -12.43
CA MET A 123 -9.93 3.31 -11.44
C MET A 123 -10.79 4.57 -11.44
N THR A 124 -11.35 4.91 -10.27
CA THR A 124 -12.23 6.10 -10.11
C THR A 124 -11.51 7.35 -9.64
N GLY A 125 -10.25 7.25 -9.24
CA GLY A 125 -9.49 8.38 -8.69
C GLY A 125 -9.23 9.48 -9.72
N GLU A 126 -9.51 10.73 -9.35
CA GLU A 126 -9.27 11.88 -10.20
C GLU A 126 -7.79 12.31 -10.15
N SER A 127 -7.01 12.00 -11.19
CA SER A 127 -5.65 12.56 -11.29
C SER A 127 -5.68 13.97 -11.86
N ARG A 128 -4.80 14.83 -11.33
CA ARG A 128 -4.58 16.18 -11.88
C ARG A 128 -3.91 16.18 -13.26
N PHE A 129 -3.34 15.05 -13.67
CA PHE A 129 -2.70 14.91 -14.97
C PHE A 129 -3.72 14.55 -16.05
N GLY A 130 -3.62 15.22 -17.20
CA GLY A 130 -4.50 14.97 -18.34
C GLY A 130 -4.30 13.56 -18.94
N LEU A 131 -5.30 13.11 -19.71
CA LEU A 131 -5.24 11.83 -20.41
C LEU A 131 -3.99 11.75 -21.30
N GLY A 132 -3.24 10.65 -21.19
CA GLY A 132 -2.00 10.41 -21.95
C GLY A 132 -0.71 10.90 -21.27
N ASP A 133 -0.78 11.58 -20.13
CA ASP A 133 0.41 11.88 -19.31
C ASP A 133 0.91 10.60 -18.63
N ARG A 134 2.22 10.32 -18.73
CA ARG A 134 2.84 9.09 -18.18
C ARG A 134 2.80 9.00 -16.65
N ARG A 135 2.55 10.12 -15.96
CA ARG A 135 2.45 10.20 -14.50
C ARG A 135 1.01 9.99 -14.01
N ARG A 136 0.03 10.05 -14.91
CA ARG A 136 -1.35 9.69 -14.59
C ARG A 136 -1.39 8.19 -14.25
N PRO A 137 -2.00 7.78 -13.12
CA PRO A 137 -2.22 6.38 -12.84
C PRO A 137 -3.03 5.71 -13.95
N GLN A 138 -2.86 4.40 -14.13
CA GLN A 138 -3.58 3.68 -15.18
C GLN A 138 -5.05 3.48 -14.81
N ASP A 139 -5.94 3.83 -15.73
CA ASP A 139 -7.39 3.72 -15.53
C ASP A 139 -7.86 2.24 -15.40
N THR A 140 -7.05 1.27 -15.83
CA THR A 140 -7.30 -0.19 -15.70
C THR A 140 -5.99 -0.95 -15.49
N VAL A 141 -6.02 -1.98 -14.63
CA VAL A 141 -4.90 -2.91 -14.40
C VAL A 141 -4.73 -3.93 -15.53
N LEU A 142 -3.49 -4.19 -15.95
CA LEU A 142 -3.15 -5.11 -17.05
C LEU A 142 -2.29 -6.30 -16.58
N LEU A 143 -2.81 -7.07 -15.61
CA LEU A 143 -2.11 -8.20 -14.98
C LEU A 143 -2.61 -9.59 -15.38
N SER A 144 -3.43 -9.70 -16.43
CA SER A 144 -4.00 -10.98 -16.85
C SER A 144 -2.98 -12.12 -17.01
N PRO A 145 -1.76 -11.92 -17.58
CA PRO A 145 -0.81 -13.00 -17.74
C PRO A 145 -0.40 -13.67 -16.42
N ILE A 146 -0.01 -12.89 -15.40
CA ILE A 146 0.42 -13.42 -14.11
C ILE A 146 -0.76 -13.95 -13.28
N LEU A 147 -1.90 -13.24 -13.28
CA LEU A 147 -3.09 -13.70 -12.58
C LEU A 147 -3.55 -15.06 -13.13
N ASN A 148 -3.64 -15.20 -14.46
CA ASN A 148 -4.02 -16.47 -15.09
C ASN A 148 -3.03 -17.58 -14.75
N HIS A 149 -1.73 -17.28 -14.70
CA HIS A 149 -0.70 -18.24 -14.32
C HIS A 149 -0.86 -18.73 -12.86
N TRP A 150 -1.32 -17.86 -11.96
CA TRP A 150 -1.62 -18.18 -10.57
C TRP A 150 -3.01 -18.81 -10.37
N GLY A 151 -3.79 -19.01 -11.44
CA GLY A 151 -5.13 -19.57 -11.33
C GLY A 151 -6.17 -18.54 -10.89
N LEU A 152 -5.97 -17.26 -11.22
CA LEU A 152 -6.92 -16.18 -11.01
C LEU A 152 -7.30 -15.48 -12.32
N GLN A 153 -8.53 -15.03 -12.39
CA GLN A 153 -9.00 -14.08 -13.40
C GLN A 153 -9.60 -12.87 -12.69
N LEU A 154 -9.28 -11.66 -13.15
CA LEU A 154 -9.97 -10.44 -12.73
C LEU A 154 -11.09 -10.14 -13.73
N ARG A 155 -12.31 -9.98 -13.23
CA ARG A 155 -13.51 -9.65 -14.00
C ARG A 155 -14.06 -8.31 -13.53
N PHE A 156 -14.81 -7.67 -14.39
CA PHE A 156 -15.49 -6.41 -14.09
C PHE A 156 -16.91 -6.46 -14.63
N ASP A 157 -17.87 -6.09 -13.79
CA ASP A 157 -19.27 -5.90 -14.16
C ASP A 157 -19.46 -4.41 -14.50
N ASP A 158 -19.77 -4.09 -15.75
CA ASP A 158 -19.97 -2.72 -16.22
C ASP A 158 -21.35 -2.15 -15.88
N SER A 159 -22.25 -2.98 -15.34
CA SER A 159 -23.59 -2.57 -14.91
C SER A 159 -23.64 -2.06 -13.48
N GLN A 160 -22.54 -2.16 -12.75
CA GLN A 160 -22.47 -1.75 -11.35
C GLN A 160 -22.59 -0.23 -11.20
N ALA A 161 -23.30 0.20 -10.17
CA ALA A 161 -23.37 1.61 -9.82
C ALA A 161 -22.05 2.08 -9.20
N GLU A 162 -21.62 3.28 -9.56
CA GLU A 162 -20.53 4.00 -8.91
C GLU A 162 -20.90 4.42 -7.48
N GLY A 163 -19.90 4.50 -6.62
CA GLY A 163 -20.01 4.92 -5.23
C GLY A 163 -19.25 3.98 -4.29
N VAL A 164 -18.72 4.56 -3.21
CA VAL A 164 -17.99 3.81 -2.20
C VAL A 164 -18.91 2.78 -1.54
N ARG A 165 -18.47 1.53 -1.59
CA ARG A 165 -19.01 0.37 -0.88
C ARG A 165 -17.92 -0.18 0.03
N HIS A 166 -18.28 -1.11 0.91
CA HIS A 166 -17.32 -1.75 1.80
C HIS A 166 -17.34 -3.26 1.57
N SER A 167 -16.15 -3.82 1.42
CA SER A 167 -15.91 -5.25 1.43
C SER A 167 -15.34 -5.65 2.79
N GLY A 168 -15.78 -6.77 3.37
CA GLY A 168 -15.17 -7.25 4.62
C GLY A 168 -13.72 -7.72 4.38
N PHE A 169 -12.92 -7.75 5.44
CA PHE A 169 -11.64 -8.46 5.49
C PHE A 169 -11.21 -8.64 6.95
N ASP A 170 -11.16 -9.86 7.46
CA ASP A 170 -10.73 -10.15 8.85
C ASP A 170 -11.35 -9.22 9.91
N GLY A 171 -12.65 -8.92 9.79
CA GLY A 171 -13.38 -8.03 10.69
C GLY A 171 -13.21 -6.52 10.41
N THR A 172 -12.37 -6.15 9.46
CA THR A 172 -12.17 -4.78 8.95
C THR A 172 -13.05 -4.53 7.72
N GLN A 173 -13.44 -3.28 7.48
CA GLN A 173 -14.15 -2.86 6.27
C GLN A 173 -13.16 -2.21 5.31
N VAL A 174 -13.02 -2.78 4.11
CA VAL A 174 -12.18 -2.28 3.02
C VAL A 174 -13.05 -1.43 2.09
N PRO A 175 -12.83 -0.11 2.01
CA PRO A 175 -13.58 0.73 1.09
C PRO A 175 -13.20 0.40 -0.36
N VAL A 176 -14.22 0.29 -1.20
CA VAL A 176 -14.10 -0.08 -2.61
C VAL A 176 -15.06 0.75 -3.47
N ASN A 177 -14.68 1.09 -4.70
CA ASN A 177 -15.53 1.78 -5.66
C ASN A 177 -15.29 1.20 -7.06
N LEU A 178 -16.36 0.73 -7.72
CA LEU A 178 -16.25 0.02 -9.00
C LEU A 178 -15.28 -1.19 -8.97
N ALA A 179 -15.19 -1.89 -7.84
CA ALA A 179 -14.34 -3.07 -7.70
C ALA A 179 -14.62 -4.15 -8.76
N GLY A 180 -13.56 -4.86 -9.11
CA GLY A 180 -13.64 -6.12 -9.84
C GLY A 180 -14.03 -7.30 -8.96
N GLU A 181 -14.16 -8.44 -9.63
CA GLU A 181 -14.41 -9.74 -9.03
C GLU A 181 -13.33 -10.71 -9.50
N PHE A 182 -12.65 -11.36 -8.56
CA PHE A 182 -11.76 -12.46 -8.87
C PHE A 182 -12.56 -13.75 -9.14
N ALA A 183 -12.09 -14.52 -10.11
CA ALA A 183 -12.53 -15.89 -10.31
C ALA A 183 -11.34 -16.83 -10.21
N ALA A 184 -11.44 -17.81 -9.32
CA ALA A 184 -10.45 -18.87 -9.18
C ALA A 184 -10.63 -19.88 -10.31
N THR A 185 -9.53 -20.16 -11.01
CA THR A 185 -9.44 -21.15 -12.10
C THR A 185 -8.51 -22.31 -11.75
N GLY A 186 -7.87 -22.25 -10.58
CA GLY A 186 -7.11 -23.35 -9.98
C GLY A 186 -7.25 -23.36 -8.45
N ASP A 187 -6.55 -24.28 -7.80
CA ASP A 187 -6.73 -24.58 -6.36
C ASP A 187 -5.81 -23.75 -5.43
N GLY A 188 -4.94 -22.91 -6.00
CA GLY A 188 -3.93 -22.16 -5.23
C GLY A 188 -4.45 -20.91 -4.53
N CYS A 189 -5.71 -20.52 -4.77
CA CYS A 189 -6.29 -19.27 -4.29
C CYS A 189 -7.66 -19.48 -3.64
N THR A 190 -7.86 -18.85 -2.49
CA THR A 190 -9.14 -18.72 -1.81
C THR A 190 -9.71 -17.33 -2.08
N LEU A 191 -10.99 -17.26 -2.43
CA LEU A 191 -11.69 -16.01 -2.68
C LEU A 191 -12.52 -15.63 -1.45
N GLU A 192 -12.46 -14.36 -1.09
CA GLU A 192 -13.11 -13.81 0.09
C GLU A 192 -13.97 -12.60 -0.32
N HIS A 193 -15.02 -12.34 0.46
CA HIS A 193 -15.83 -11.12 0.41
C HIS A 193 -16.28 -10.70 -1.00
N HIS A 194 -17.26 -11.43 -1.53
CA HIS A 194 -17.77 -11.28 -2.91
C HIS A 194 -16.67 -11.40 -3.97
N ALA A 195 -15.61 -12.15 -3.64
CA ALA A 195 -14.43 -12.34 -4.47
C ALA A 195 -13.70 -11.05 -4.87
N VAL A 196 -13.87 -9.98 -4.09
CA VAL A 196 -13.06 -8.76 -4.22
C VAL A 196 -11.64 -9.00 -3.73
N ILE A 197 -11.46 -9.94 -2.79
CA ILE A 197 -10.17 -10.27 -2.19
C ILE A 197 -9.82 -11.72 -2.55
N ALA A 198 -8.58 -11.94 -2.99
CA ALA A 198 -8.05 -13.26 -3.25
C ALA A 198 -6.78 -13.49 -2.43
N ARG A 199 -6.72 -14.60 -1.70
CA ARG A 199 -5.55 -15.05 -0.97
C ARG A 199 -4.98 -16.29 -1.64
N CYS A 200 -3.78 -16.18 -2.18
CA CYS A 200 -3.12 -17.27 -2.88
C CYS A 200 -1.88 -17.75 -2.14
N THR A 201 -1.72 -19.07 -2.04
CA THR A 201 -0.48 -19.71 -1.59
C THR A 201 0.19 -20.33 -2.80
N LEU A 202 1.38 -19.81 -3.15
CA LEU A 202 2.09 -20.15 -4.37
C LEU A 202 3.51 -20.55 -4.00
N GLY A 203 3.82 -21.85 -4.09
CA GLY A 203 5.10 -22.36 -3.58
C GLY A 203 5.23 -22.10 -2.08
N GLU A 204 6.29 -21.39 -1.68
CA GLU A 204 6.56 -20.98 -0.29
C GLU A 204 6.03 -19.57 0.03
N GLY A 205 5.53 -18.86 -0.99
CA GLY A 205 5.04 -17.48 -0.90
C GLY A 205 3.53 -17.35 -0.84
N GLU A 206 3.12 -16.11 -0.66
CA GLU A 206 1.71 -15.73 -0.56
C GLU A 206 1.44 -14.44 -1.31
N VAL A 207 0.24 -14.37 -1.90
CA VAL A 207 -0.30 -13.17 -2.54
C VAL A 207 -1.63 -12.85 -1.87
N LEU A 208 -1.78 -11.61 -1.41
CA LEU A 208 -3.07 -11.03 -1.05
C LEU A 208 -3.41 -9.99 -2.11
N ALA A 209 -4.41 -10.28 -2.94
CA ALA A 209 -4.84 -9.42 -4.04
C ALA A 209 -6.21 -8.82 -3.75
N ILE A 210 -6.36 -7.53 -4.07
CA ILE A 210 -7.57 -6.73 -3.94
C ILE A 210 -7.94 -6.27 -5.34
N ALA A 211 -9.17 -6.54 -5.77
CA ALA A 211 -9.71 -6.21 -7.08
C ALA A 211 -10.11 -4.73 -7.22
N ASP A 212 -9.43 -3.86 -6.50
CA ASP A 212 -9.71 -2.42 -6.44
C ASP A 212 -8.47 -1.69 -5.89
N SER A 213 -8.37 -0.40 -6.20
CA SER A 213 -7.36 0.51 -5.67
C SER A 213 -7.93 1.80 -5.11
N ALA A 214 -9.26 2.00 -5.13
CA ALA A 214 -9.92 3.22 -4.66
C ALA A 214 -9.50 3.65 -3.25
N MET A 215 -9.22 2.71 -2.35
CA MET A 215 -8.75 3.05 -1.00
C MET A 215 -7.41 3.79 -1.00
N LEU A 216 -6.59 3.65 -2.04
CA LEU A 216 -5.29 4.32 -2.26
C LEU A 216 -5.43 5.59 -3.11
N ASP A 217 -6.59 6.25 -3.10
CA ASP A 217 -6.77 7.54 -3.76
C ASP A 217 -5.89 8.66 -3.14
N PHE A 218 -5.55 9.64 -3.97
CA PHE A 218 -4.68 10.77 -3.68
C PHE A 218 -5.38 11.89 -2.91
N HIS A 219 -6.69 12.06 -3.08
CA HIS A 219 -7.47 13.17 -2.48
C HIS A 219 -7.84 12.94 -1.00
N GLY A 220 -6.96 12.24 -0.29
CA GLY A 220 -7.14 11.84 1.09
C GLY A 220 -7.73 10.44 1.21
N PRO A 221 -7.56 9.80 2.37
CA PRO A 221 -8.11 8.48 2.58
C PRO A 221 -9.64 8.55 2.56
N ILE A 222 -10.26 7.68 1.78
CA ILE A 222 -11.67 7.32 1.97
C ILE A 222 -11.83 6.84 3.42
N GLU A 223 -12.99 7.09 4.04
CA GLU A 223 -13.28 6.60 5.39
C GLU A 223 -12.98 5.09 5.49
N GLY A 224 -12.22 4.69 6.51
CA GLY A 224 -11.80 3.30 6.73
C GLY A 224 -10.59 2.83 5.91
N ALA A 225 -10.09 3.60 4.94
CA ALA A 225 -8.92 3.22 4.14
C ALA A 225 -7.64 3.02 4.97
N PRO A 226 -7.31 3.85 5.98
CA PRO A 226 -6.13 3.65 6.80
C PRO A 226 -6.18 2.34 7.60
N GLU A 227 -7.31 2.05 8.23
CA GLU A 227 -7.54 0.82 8.98
C GLU A 227 -7.48 -0.40 8.07
N ALA A 228 -8.12 -0.33 6.90
CA ALA A 228 -8.07 -1.38 5.89
C ALA A 228 -6.65 -1.65 5.38
N LEU A 229 -5.87 -0.59 5.07
CA LEU A 229 -4.50 -0.75 4.59
C LEU A 229 -3.62 -1.42 5.64
N PHE A 230 -3.76 -1.00 6.90
CA PHE A 230 -3.05 -1.62 8.00
C PHE A 230 -3.44 -3.09 8.17
N ALA A 231 -4.74 -3.42 8.15
CA ALA A 231 -5.22 -4.78 8.29
C ALA A 231 -4.71 -5.70 7.17
N LEU A 232 -4.80 -5.26 5.91
CA LEU A 232 -4.30 -5.99 4.75
C LEU A 232 -2.79 -6.21 4.83
N ALA A 233 -2.02 -5.17 5.15
CA ALA A 233 -0.57 -5.27 5.31
C ALA A 233 -0.20 -6.21 6.48
N ALA A 234 -0.86 -6.09 7.62
CA ALA A 234 -0.63 -6.96 8.78
C ALA A 234 -0.96 -8.43 8.51
N ALA A 235 -1.92 -8.70 7.63
CA ALA A 235 -2.33 -10.06 7.28
C ALA A 235 -1.35 -10.78 6.32
N ILE A 236 -0.46 -10.06 5.64
CA ILE A 236 0.45 -10.64 4.62
C ILE A 236 1.93 -10.36 4.90
N PHE A 237 2.27 -9.27 5.59
CA PHE A 237 3.64 -8.88 5.88
C PHE A 237 4.02 -9.20 7.34
N PRO A 238 5.04 -10.05 7.54
CA PRO A 238 5.57 -10.33 8.88
C PRO A 238 5.99 -9.05 9.61
N GLY A 239 5.71 -8.96 10.92
CA GLY A 239 6.10 -7.80 11.74
C GLY A 239 5.18 -6.58 11.66
N PHE A 240 4.24 -6.52 10.70
CA PHE A 240 3.25 -5.43 10.66
C PHE A 240 2.18 -5.58 11.76
N GLY A 241 1.77 -6.80 12.08
CA GLY A 241 0.77 -7.11 13.12
C GLY A 241 1.31 -7.18 14.57
N ASP A 242 2.60 -7.44 14.75
CA ASP A 242 3.20 -7.77 16.07
C ASP A 242 3.35 -6.55 17.02
N SER A 243 3.01 -5.35 16.55
CA SER A 243 3.11 -4.09 17.31
C SER A 243 1.75 -3.52 17.76
N ALA A 244 0.68 -4.33 17.78
CA ALA A 244 -0.68 -3.91 18.15
C ALA A 244 -0.83 -3.32 19.57
N GLY A 245 0.24 -3.21 20.37
CA GLY A 245 0.25 -2.59 21.69
C GLY A 245 1.16 -1.38 21.89
N ASN A 246 1.98 -0.96 20.91
CA ASN A 246 2.97 0.13 21.09
C ASN A 246 3.05 1.14 19.92
N GLY A 247 2.20 1.02 18.90
CA GLY A 247 2.04 2.07 17.91
C GLY A 247 1.26 3.27 18.50
N PRO A 248 1.54 4.51 18.08
CA PRO A 248 0.61 5.60 18.32
C PRO A 248 -0.78 5.19 17.79
N PRO A 249 -1.88 5.58 18.47
CA PRO A 249 -3.22 5.29 17.98
C PRO A 249 -3.34 5.76 16.52
N ILE A 250 -3.96 4.93 15.67
CA ILE A 250 -4.30 5.32 14.30
C ILE A 250 -5.07 6.65 14.42
N PRO A 251 -4.58 7.75 13.83
CA PRO A 251 -5.30 9.01 13.90
C PRO A 251 -6.66 8.79 13.23
N HIS A 252 -7.74 8.99 13.99
CA HIS A 252 -9.07 9.11 13.42
C HIS A 252 -9.03 10.29 12.44
N PHE A 253 -8.97 10.00 11.14
CA PHE A 253 -9.13 11.00 10.10
C PHE A 253 -10.61 11.38 10.09
N VAL A 254 -10.93 12.47 10.80
CA VAL A 254 -12.23 13.12 10.66
C VAL A 254 -12.20 13.81 9.30
N GLY A 255 -12.85 13.20 8.31
CA GLY A 255 -13.14 13.88 7.05
C GLY A 255 -13.96 15.13 7.36
N GLU A 256 -13.41 16.30 7.09
CA GLU A 256 -14.19 17.54 7.05
C GLU A 256 -15.16 17.42 5.87
N SER A 257 -16.39 16.95 6.16
CA SER A 257 -17.52 17.10 5.28
C SER A 257 -17.79 18.60 5.16
N GLN A 258 -17.16 19.26 4.21
CA GLN A 258 -17.52 20.62 3.82
C GLN A 258 -18.82 20.52 2.99
N SER A 259 -19.92 20.26 3.70
CA SER A 259 -21.26 20.42 3.17
C SER A 259 -21.55 21.90 3.08
N ASP A 260 -21.65 22.36 1.85
CA ASP A 260 -22.15 23.65 1.42
C ASP A 260 -23.42 24.04 2.20
N THR A 261 -23.44 25.24 2.76
CA THR A 261 -24.69 25.94 3.04
C THR A 261 -24.59 27.35 2.50
N ASP A 262 -25.19 27.50 1.33
CA ASP A 262 -25.68 28.73 0.74
C ASP A 262 -26.17 29.73 1.80
N GLY A 263 -25.37 30.76 2.03
CA GLY A 263 -25.77 31.97 2.73
C GLY A 263 -26.42 32.96 1.76
N VAL A 264 -27.56 32.62 1.17
CA VAL A 264 -28.43 33.62 0.53
C VAL A 264 -29.18 34.36 1.64
N SER A 265 -28.70 35.56 1.99
CA SER A 265 -29.42 36.48 2.85
C SER A 265 -30.28 37.44 2.01
N PRO A 266 -31.54 37.72 2.38
CA PRO A 266 -32.46 38.47 1.55
C PRO A 266 -32.37 39.99 1.79
N SER A 267 -32.65 40.73 0.71
CA SER A 267 -33.30 42.05 0.70
C SER A 267 -32.52 43.28 1.20
N THR A 268 -32.00 44.05 0.24
CA THR A 268 -32.15 45.51 0.25
C THR A 268 -32.66 45.94 -1.13
N MET A 269 -33.94 46.32 -1.20
CA MET A 269 -34.53 47.03 -2.34
C MET A 269 -34.02 48.47 -2.32
N ASP A 270 -33.13 48.81 -3.24
CA ASP A 270 -32.91 50.21 -3.60
C ASP A 270 -33.80 50.59 -4.78
N GLU A 271 -34.55 51.65 -4.53
CA GLU A 271 -35.54 52.31 -5.35
C GLU A 271 -34.88 52.94 -6.59
N VAL A 272 -35.16 52.41 -7.79
CA VAL A 272 -34.87 53.12 -9.05
C VAL A 272 -36.19 53.45 -9.73
N THR A 273 -36.61 54.69 -9.51
CA THR A 273 -37.67 55.36 -10.26
C THR A 273 -37.26 55.48 -11.74
N ILE A 274 -37.91 54.73 -12.63
CA ILE A 274 -37.92 55.03 -14.07
C ILE A 274 -39.33 55.45 -14.45
N THR A 275 -39.50 56.77 -14.58
CA THR A 275 -40.68 57.40 -15.17
C THR A 275 -40.78 57.06 -16.65
N GLY A 276 -42.01 56.76 -17.09
CA GLY A 276 -42.32 56.17 -18.38
C GLY A 276 -42.28 57.08 -19.60
N GLY A 277 -42.71 56.49 -20.73
CA GLY A 277 -42.91 57.19 -21.99
C GLY A 277 -43.03 56.22 -23.17
N ILE A 278 -44.22 55.64 -23.36
CA ILE A 278 -44.66 55.08 -24.65
C ILE A 278 -45.46 56.17 -25.38
N PRO A 279 -45.28 56.34 -26.69
CA PRO A 279 -46.37 56.80 -27.54
C PRO A 279 -46.66 55.85 -28.73
N PRO A 280 -47.91 55.85 -29.26
CA PRO A 280 -48.42 54.86 -30.23
C PRO A 280 -48.61 55.47 -31.64
N PRO A 281 -49.32 54.78 -32.55
CA PRO A 281 -49.12 53.43 -33.08
C PRO A 281 -48.21 53.41 -34.32
#